data_AF-A0A7J7PGT5-F1
#
_entry.id   AF-A0A7J7PGT5-F1
#
_cell.length_a   1.000
_cell.length_b   1.000
_cell.length_c   1.000
_cell.angle_alpha   90.00
_cell.angle_beta   90.00
_cell.angle_gamma   90.00
#
_symmetry.space_group_name_H-M   'P 1'
#
loop_
_entity.id
_entity.type
_entity.pdbx_description
1 polymer ?
#
loop_
_entity_poly.entity_id
_entity_poly.type
_entity_poly.pdbx_seq_one_letter_code
_entity_poly.pdbx_strand_id
1 'polypeptide(L)'
;MRSSCMLCWCASSASVAEAAAAAAAGPKSLSKRLDLRDVHISVALMNDFLHYAANNTRRGVESCGILAGRLSASDSRFTITTLIVPKQTGTSDTVEMLGEEEVWEAESSRELVPLGWIHTHPTQTCFLSSVDIHTQCGYQTMLEESVAIVMAPTDSRKKCGIFRLTTPAGLEHVQRCTYRGFHASCNSEMYELCGHVYLNPNAKHEVIDLR
;
A
#
# COMPACT_ATOMS: atom_id res chain seq x y z
N MET A 1 -13.83 18.11 16.40
CA MET A 1 -12.56 17.36 16.36
C MET A 1 -12.26 17.10 14.90
N ARG A 2 -11.28 17.81 14.31
CA ARG A 2 -10.97 17.70 12.88
C ARG A 2 -10.15 16.45 12.66
N SER A 3 -10.68 15.50 11.89
CA SER A 3 -9.93 14.36 11.38
C SER A 3 -8.83 14.91 10.47
N SER A 4 -7.56 14.77 10.87
CA SER A 4 -6.44 15.10 10.00
C SER A 4 -6.33 14.00 8.95
N CYS A 5 -6.66 14.38 7.72
CA CYS A 5 -6.53 13.64 6.46
C CYS A 5 -5.21 12.83 6.42
N MET A 6 -5.31 11.51 6.21
CA MET A 6 -4.16 10.58 6.31
C MET A 6 -3.36 10.45 4.99
N LEU A 7 -3.77 11.12 3.91
CA LEU A 7 -3.29 10.81 2.56
C LEU A 7 -2.78 12.02 1.74
N CYS A 8 -2.84 13.26 2.25
CA CYS A 8 -2.31 14.42 1.54
C CYS A 8 -0.85 14.70 1.91
N TRP A 9 0.10 14.15 1.15
CA TRP A 9 1.52 14.48 1.28
C TRP A 9 2.09 15.05 -0.02
N CYS A 10 2.02 16.38 -0.20
CA CYS A 10 2.58 17.08 -1.35
C CYS A 10 4.13 17.04 -1.40
N ALA A 11 4.66 16.97 -2.63
CA ALA A 11 6.09 16.86 -2.94
C ALA A 11 6.88 18.18 -2.78
N SER A 12 8.14 18.06 -2.33
CA SER A 12 9.22 19.06 -2.51
C SER A 12 10.45 18.36 -3.10
N SER A 13 11.39 19.16 -3.62
CA SER A 13 12.28 18.92 -4.75
C SER A 13 13.48 17.97 -4.54
N ALA A 14 13.26 16.71 -4.16
CA ALA A 14 14.25 15.65 -4.36
C ALA A 14 13.83 14.74 -5.53
N SER A 15 14.81 14.24 -6.29
CA SER A 15 14.55 13.43 -7.49
C SER A 15 14.39 11.95 -7.14
N VAL A 16 13.53 11.24 -7.88
CA VAL A 16 13.29 9.79 -7.73
C VAL A 16 14.57 8.95 -7.84
N ALA A 17 15.58 9.45 -8.57
CA ALA A 17 16.89 8.81 -8.70
C ALA A 17 17.63 8.66 -7.36
N GLU A 18 17.49 9.63 -6.45
CA GLU A 18 18.12 9.60 -5.13
C GLU A 18 17.39 8.62 -4.19
N ALA A 19 16.06 8.52 -4.29
CA ALA A 19 15.26 7.54 -3.54
C ALA A 19 15.50 6.10 -4.05
N ALA A 20 15.65 5.91 -5.36
CA ALA A 20 15.97 4.61 -5.96
C ALA A 20 17.37 4.10 -5.56
N ALA A 21 18.36 4.99 -5.42
CA ALA A 21 19.68 4.64 -4.94
C ALA A 21 19.66 4.16 -3.46
N ALA A 22 18.81 4.76 -2.63
CA ALA A 22 18.61 4.33 -1.23
C ALA A 22 17.91 2.96 -1.11
N ALA A 23 17.17 2.52 -2.13
CA ALA A 23 16.52 1.22 -2.18
C ALA A 23 17.45 0.06 -2.66
N ALA A 24 18.73 0.33 -2.95
CA ALA A 24 19.67 -0.66 -3.48
C ALA A 24 19.99 -1.80 -2.48
N ALA A 25 19.90 -1.53 -1.18
CA ALA A 25 19.84 -2.59 -0.18
C ALA A 25 18.42 -3.17 -0.21
N GLY A 26 18.26 -4.39 -0.75
CA GLY A 26 16.95 -5.04 -0.83
C GLY A 26 16.26 -5.14 0.55
N PRO A 27 14.93 -5.33 0.58
CA PRO A 27 14.19 -5.43 1.84
C PRO A 27 14.73 -6.57 2.72
N LYS A 28 14.63 -6.40 4.04
CA LYS A 28 15.00 -7.44 5.01
C LYS A 28 14.32 -8.78 4.67
N SER A 29 14.99 -9.89 4.98
CA SER A 29 14.48 -11.25 4.70
C SER A 29 13.10 -11.47 5.32
N LEU A 30 12.22 -12.18 4.60
CA LEU A 30 10.86 -12.49 5.05
C LEU A 30 10.90 -13.17 6.43
N SER A 31 10.25 -12.56 7.42
CA SER A 31 10.10 -13.12 8.76
C SER A 31 8.67 -12.94 9.24
N LYS A 32 8.05 -14.00 9.80
CA LYS A 32 6.71 -13.93 10.35
C LYS A 32 6.79 -13.42 11.78
N ARG A 33 6.10 -12.33 12.08
CA ARG A 33 5.85 -11.89 13.45
C ARG A 33 4.71 -12.70 14.06
N LEU A 34 4.98 -13.34 15.20
CA LEU A 34 4.05 -14.27 15.85
C LEU A 34 2.85 -13.58 16.51
N ASP A 35 2.94 -12.27 16.73
CA ASP A 35 1.94 -11.45 17.38
C ASP A 35 0.99 -10.72 16.41
N LEU A 36 1.21 -10.87 15.10
CA LEU A 36 0.30 -10.37 14.08
C LEU A 36 -0.72 -11.43 13.68
N ARG A 37 -1.95 -11.00 13.46
CA ARG A 37 -2.96 -11.85 12.80
C ARG A 37 -2.61 -12.05 11.34
N ASP A 38 -2.97 -13.23 10.83
CA ASP A 38 -2.76 -13.55 9.43
C ASP A 38 -3.70 -12.73 8.53
N VAL A 39 -3.20 -12.27 7.38
CA VAL A 39 -3.95 -11.53 6.36
C VAL A 39 -4.00 -12.35 5.07
N HIS A 40 -5.20 -12.73 4.66
CA HIS A 40 -5.41 -13.48 3.42
C HIS A 40 -5.78 -12.56 2.26
N ILE A 41 -5.12 -12.74 1.13
CA ILE A 41 -5.29 -11.89 -0.06
C ILE A 41 -5.53 -12.77 -1.29
N SER A 42 -6.51 -12.37 -2.11
CA SER A 42 -6.75 -13.02 -3.40
C SER A 42 -5.68 -12.60 -4.42
N VAL A 43 -5.07 -13.57 -5.11
CA VAL A 43 -4.17 -13.26 -6.24
C VAL A 43 -4.95 -12.64 -7.39
N ALA A 44 -6.21 -13.08 -7.60
CA ALA A 44 -7.07 -12.52 -8.62
C ALA A 44 -7.38 -11.05 -8.35
N LEU A 45 -7.50 -10.62 -7.08
CA LEU A 45 -7.70 -9.22 -6.71
C LEU A 45 -6.56 -8.33 -7.21
N MET A 46 -5.30 -8.76 -7.04
CA MET A 46 -4.14 -7.99 -7.52
C MET A 46 -4.11 -7.89 -9.05
N ASN A 47 -4.57 -8.92 -9.76
CA ASN A 47 -4.69 -8.90 -11.22
C ASN A 47 -5.83 -7.99 -11.69
N ASP A 48 -6.98 -8.01 -11.00
CA ASP A 48 -8.08 -7.10 -11.27
C ASP A 48 -7.63 -5.66 -11.06
N PHE A 49 -6.92 -5.36 -9.98
CA PHE A 49 -6.34 -4.03 -9.79
C PHE A 49 -5.49 -3.57 -10.99
N LEU A 50 -4.62 -4.44 -11.53
CA LEU A 50 -3.86 -4.11 -12.75
C LEU A 50 -4.76 -3.88 -13.97
N HIS A 51 -5.88 -4.59 -14.08
CA HIS A 51 -6.86 -4.34 -15.13
C HIS A 51 -7.47 -2.94 -15.01
N TYR A 52 -7.89 -2.54 -13.81
CA TYR A 52 -8.43 -1.21 -13.55
C TYR A 52 -7.37 -0.09 -13.76
N ALA A 53 -6.11 -0.35 -13.40
CA ALA A 53 -5.00 0.58 -13.57
C ALA A 53 -4.43 0.64 -15.01
N ALA A 54 -4.79 -0.32 -15.89
CA ALA A 54 -4.08 -0.56 -17.15
C ALA A 54 -3.93 0.67 -18.06
N ASN A 55 -4.93 1.56 -18.09
CA ASN A 55 -4.85 2.78 -18.90
C ASN A 55 -3.80 3.77 -18.38
N ASN A 56 -3.75 3.97 -17.06
CA ASN A 56 -2.77 4.82 -16.42
C ASN A 56 -1.38 4.19 -16.52
N THR A 57 -1.27 2.88 -16.25
CA THR A 57 -0.01 2.15 -16.39
C THR A 57 0.59 2.27 -17.79
N ARG A 58 -0.21 2.15 -18.87
CA ARG A 58 0.28 2.35 -20.25
C ARG A 58 0.79 3.78 -20.51
N ARG A 59 0.26 4.76 -19.79
CA ARG A 59 0.68 6.16 -19.86
C ARG A 59 1.84 6.49 -18.92
N GLY A 60 2.35 5.50 -18.18
CA GLY A 60 3.37 5.72 -17.16
C GLY A 60 2.85 6.51 -15.97
N VAL A 61 1.56 6.42 -15.65
CA VAL A 61 0.91 7.11 -14.54
C VAL A 61 0.54 6.11 -13.45
N GLU A 62 0.87 6.41 -12.20
CA GLU A 62 0.53 5.58 -11.05
C GLU A 62 -0.99 5.53 -10.81
N SER A 63 -1.42 4.51 -10.08
CA SER A 63 -2.80 4.32 -9.66
C SER A 63 -2.80 3.59 -8.34
N CYS A 64 -3.80 3.83 -7.49
CA CYS A 64 -3.99 3.20 -6.19
C CYS A 64 -5.38 2.56 -6.04
N GLY A 65 -5.50 1.67 -5.06
CA GLY A 65 -6.73 1.07 -4.58
C GLY A 65 -6.64 0.75 -3.10
N ILE A 66 -7.78 0.67 -2.43
CA ILE A 66 -7.88 0.32 -1.02
C ILE A 66 -8.22 -1.17 -0.89
N LEU A 67 -7.52 -1.83 0.01
CA LEU A 67 -7.73 -3.23 0.34
C LEU A 67 -8.60 -3.31 1.59
N ALA A 68 -9.87 -3.66 1.40
CA ALA A 68 -10.85 -3.71 2.47
C ALA A 68 -11.31 -5.15 2.71
N GLY A 69 -11.61 -5.50 3.95
CA GLY A 69 -11.91 -6.88 4.31
C GLY A 69 -12.56 -7.07 5.66
N ARG A 70 -12.55 -8.31 6.14
CA ARG A 70 -13.23 -8.69 7.39
C ARG A 70 -12.32 -9.50 8.29
N LEU A 71 -12.51 -9.34 9.59
CA LEU A 71 -11.96 -10.23 10.60
C LEU A 71 -12.89 -11.42 10.78
N SER A 72 -12.36 -12.62 10.59
CA SER A 72 -13.09 -13.85 10.85
C SER A 72 -13.19 -14.09 12.36
N ALA A 73 -14.42 -14.24 12.85
CA ALA A 73 -14.70 -14.45 14.27
C ALA A 73 -14.22 -15.82 14.78
N SER A 74 -14.04 -16.81 13.90
CA SER A 74 -13.71 -18.19 14.31
C SER A 74 -12.21 -18.47 14.43
N ASP A 75 -11.38 -17.81 13.62
CA ASP A 75 -9.93 -18.08 13.52
C ASP A 75 -9.07 -16.81 13.66
N SER A 76 -9.67 -15.68 14.07
CA SER A 76 -8.99 -14.40 14.32
C SER A 76 -8.13 -13.92 13.15
N ARG A 77 -8.58 -14.21 11.92
CA ARG A 77 -7.82 -13.96 10.69
C ARG A 77 -8.48 -12.90 9.84
N PHE A 78 -7.69 -11.99 9.29
CA PHE A 78 -8.17 -11.02 8.34
C PHE A 78 -8.22 -11.64 6.93
N THR A 79 -9.29 -11.36 6.20
CA THR A 79 -9.40 -11.69 4.78
C THR A 79 -9.75 -10.43 4.02
N ILE A 80 -8.91 -10.06 3.06
CA ILE A 80 -9.20 -9.01 2.09
C ILE A 80 -10.23 -9.56 1.12
N THR A 81 -11.43 -8.98 1.15
CA THR A 81 -12.58 -9.42 0.35
C THR A 81 -13.02 -8.39 -0.67
N THR A 82 -12.53 -7.15 -0.57
CA THR A 82 -12.99 -6.03 -1.41
C THR A 82 -11.81 -5.19 -1.85
N LEU A 83 -11.71 -4.95 -3.16
CA LEU A 83 -10.87 -3.92 -3.74
C LEU A 83 -11.73 -2.69 -4.01
N ILE A 84 -11.39 -1.56 -3.41
CA ILE A 84 -12.04 -0.27 -3.72
C ILE A 84 -11.08 0.51 -4.61
N VAL A 85 -11.53 0.88 -5.81
CA VAL A 85 -10.77 1.73 -6.74
C VAL A 85 -11.33 3.15 -6.61
N PRO A 86 -10.69 4.03 -5.85
CA PRO A 86 -11.22 5.37 -5.57
C PRO A 86 -11.06 6.29 -6.78
N LYS A 87 -11.78 7.42 -6.76
CA LYS A 87 -11.37 8.60 -7.54
C LYS A 87 -9.94 8.95 -7.17
N GLN A 88 -9.13 9.33 -8.13
CA GLN A 88 -7.70 9.54 -7.91
C GLN A 88 -7.07 10.37 -9.02
N THR A 89 -5.98 11.05 -8.71
CA THR A 89 -5.11 11.73 -9.68
C THR A 89 -3.68 11.24 -9.49
N GLY A 90 -3.02 10.88 -10.60
CA GLY A 90 -1.68 10.30 -10.58
C GLY A 90 -0.68 11.08 -11.43
N THR A 91 0.59 10.98 -11.05
CA THR A 91 1.75 11.38 -11.85
C THR A 91 2.57 10.12 -12.20
N SER A 92 3.78 10.29 -12.74
CA SER A 92 4.68 9.15 -12.96
C SER A 92 5.17 8.48 -11.69
N ASP A 93 5.14 9.19 -10.56
CA ASP A 93 5.82 8.78 -9.32
C ASP A 93 4.96 8.96 -8.07
N THR A 94 3.72 9.43 -8.21
CA THR A 94 2.79 9.60 -7.08
C THR A 94 1.35 9.35 -7.52
N VAL A 95 0.50 8.99 -6.57
CA VAL A 95 -0.96 8.96 -6.74
C VAL A 95 -1.65 9.50 -5.50
N GLU A 96 -2.61 10.39 -5.71
CA GLU A 96 -3.46 10.99 -4.68
C GLU A 96 -4.87 10.44 -4.79
N MET A 97 -5.38 9.88 -3.69
CA MET A 97 -6.77 9.46 -3.57
C MET A 97 -7.68 10.67 -3.38
N LEU A 98 -8.82 10.67 -4.07
CA LEU A 98 -9.86 11.69 -3.97
C LEU A 98 -11.16 11.04 -3.47
N GLY A 99 -12.06 11.83 -2.91
CA GLY A 99 -13.38 11.34 -2.49
C GLY A 99 -13.32 10.38 -1.30
N GLU A 100 -12.51 10.70 -0.27
CA GLU A 100 -12.35 9.86 0.93
C GLU A 100 -13.67 9.53 1.63
N GLU A 101 -14.66 10.43 1.58
CA GLU A 101 -16.00 10.20 2.13
C GLU A 101 -16.74 9.06 1.43
N GLU A 102 -16.58 8.91 0.10
CA GLU A 102 -17.20 7.82 -0.67
C GLU A 102 -16.53 6.47 -0.35
N VAL A 103 -15.21 6.47 -0.13
CA VAL A 103 -14.46 5.30 0.32
C VAL A 103 -14.92 4.90 1.72
N TRP A 104 -14.99 5.85 2.64
CA TRP A 104 -15.48 5.62 4.00
C TRP A 104 -16.92 5.08 4.02
N GLU A 105 -17.82 5.63 3.20
CA GLU A 105 -19.19 5.15 3.09
C GLU A 105 -19.23 3.71 2.54
N ALA A 106 -18.41 3.39 1.53
CA ALA A 106 -18.31 2.04 0.98
C ALA A 106 -17.79 1.04 2.02
N GLU A 107 -16.82 1.43 2.86
CA GLU A 107 -16.31 0.59 3.95
C GLU A 107 -17.34 0.43 5.07
N SER A 108 -17.89 1.53 5.56
CA SER A 108 -18.82 1.61 6.69
C SER A 108 -20.13 0.86 6.41
N SER A 109 -20.78 1.13 5.27
CA SER A 109 -22.05 0.49 4.88
C SER A 109 -21.95 -1.03 4.70
N ARG A 110 -20.72 -1.54 4.54
CA ARG A 110 -20.41 -2.97 4.32
C ARG A 110 -19.64 -3.58 5.49
N GLU A 111 -19.46 -2.85 6.60
CA GLU A 111 -18.70 -3.30 7.78
C GLU A 111 -17.30 -3.83 7.41
N LEU A 112 -16.62 -3.13 6.50
CA LEU A 112 -15.28 -3.48 6.07
C LEU A 112 -14.23 -2.77 6.90
N VAL A 113 -13.11 -3.47 7.14
CA VAL A 113 -11.92 -2.92 7.78
C VAL A 113 -10.91 -2.55 6.69
N PRO A 114 -10.29 -1.36 6.73
CA PRO A 114 -9.18 -1.00 5.85
C PRO A 114 -7.94 -1.81 6.25
N LEU A 115 -7.63 -2.85 5.46
CA LEU A 115 -6.53 -3.79 5.71
C LEU A 115 -5.23 -3.40 4.98
N GLY A 116 -5.26 -2.33 4.20
CA GLY A 116 -4.09 -1.85 3.47
C GLY A 116 -4.47 -1.17 2.16
N TRP A 117 -3.48 -1.05 1.29
CA TRP A 117 -3.60 -0.38 0.01
C TRP A 117 -2.69 -1.04 -1.02
N ILE A 118 -3.01 -0.81 -2.29
CA ILE A 118 -2.27 -1.32 -3.44
C ILE A 118 -2.04 -0.20 -4.43
N HIS A 119 -0.84 -0.10 -4.99
CA HIS A 119 -0.55 0.86 -6.07
C HIS A 119 0.34 0.27 -7.16
N THR A 120 0.42 0.98 -8.29
CA THR A 120 1.29 0.60 -9.40
C THR A 120 2.56 1.44 -9.42
N HIS A 121 3.67 0.79 -9.75
CA HIS A 121 4.87 1.42 -10.29
C HIS A 121 4.94 1.09 -11.78
N PRO A 122 4.41 1.94 -12.68
CA PRO A 122 4.31 1.61 -14.10
C PRO A 122 5.66 1.38 -14.78
N THR A 123 6.70 2.08 -14.32
CA THR A 123 8.05 2.03 -14.92
C THR A 123 9.15 1.73 -13.92
N GLN A 124 8.92 1.99 -12.63
CA GLN A 124 9.88 1.87 -11.55
C GLN A 124 9.99 0.41 -11.08
N THR A 125 11.04 0.11 -10.33
CA THR A 125 11.20 -1.19 -9.67
C THR A 125 10.23 -1.37 -8.51
N CYS A 126 10.10 -2.58 -7.99
CA CYS A 126 9.21 -2.89 -6.86
C CYS A 126 9.84 -2.57 -5.49
N PHE A 127 9.52 -1.39 -4.94
CA PHE A 127 9.98 -0.90 -3.63
C PHE A 127 8.96 0.08 -3.04
N LEU A 128 9.09 0.46 -1.76
CA LEU A 128 8.33 1.59 -1.20
C LEU A 128 9.16 2.87 -1.30
N SER A 129 8.63 3.87 -2.00
CA SER A 129 9.19 5.23 -2.02
C SER A 129 9.03 5.93 -0.66
N SER A 130 9.63 7.11 -0.48
CA SER A 130 9.43 7.86 0.77
C SER A 130 7.96 8.26 0.97
N VAL A 131 7.25 8.60 -0.10
CA VAL A 131 5.81 8.90 -0.05
C VAL A 131 5.04 7.65 0.38
N ASP A 132 5.36 6.49 -0.19
CA ASP A 132 4.71 5.23 0.18
C ASP A 132 4.97 4.83 1.63
N ILE A 133 6.18 5.05 2.12
CA ILE A 133 6.58 4.79 3.51
C ILE A 133 5.72 5.64 4.46
N HIS A 134 5.50 6.91 4.13
CA HIS A 134 4.64 7.80 4.91
C HIS A 134 3.17 7.42 4.86
N THR A 135 2.66 7.06 3.67
CA THR A 135 1.30 6.54 3.51
C THR A 135 1.11 5.27 4.35
N GLN A 136 2.04 4.32 4.25
CA GLN A 136 1.99 3.08 5.01
C GLN A 136 2.10 3.31 6.53
N CYS A 137 2.85 4.32 6.97
CA CYS A 137 2.89 4.70 8.38
C CYS A 137 1.50 5.06 8.91
N GLY A 138 0.70 5.79 8.13
CA GLY A 138 -0.68 6.13 8.48
C GLY A 138 -1.53 4.88 8.69
N TYR A 139 -1.61 4.01 7.68
CA TYR A 139 -2.38 2.77 7.77
C TYR A 139 -1.90 1.84 8.89
N GLN A 140 -0.59 1.65 9.04
CA GLN A 140 -0.02 0.74 10.04
C GLN A 140 -0.15 1.27 11.48
N THR A 141 -0.31 2.59 11.66
CA THR A 141 -0.65 3.18 12.96
C THR A 141 -2.09 2.87 13.36
N MET A 142 -3.01 2.78 12.41
CA MET A 142 -4.41 2.43 12.68
C MET A 142 -4.61 0.92 12.85
N LEU A 143 -3.88 0.12 12.07
CA LEU A 143 -3.96 -1.34 12.10
C LEU A 143 -2.57 -1.94 11.87
N GLU A 144 -2.01 -2.60 12.89
CA GLU A 144 -0.65 -3.14 12.82
C GLU A 144 -0.46 -4.19 11.71
N GLU A 145 -1.52 -4.91 11.34
CA GLU A 145 -1.52 -5.89 10.24
C GLU A 145 -1.60 -5.27 8.84
N SER A 146 -1.78 -3.94 8.71
CA SER A 146 -1.94 -3.29 7.42
C SER A 146 -0.78 -3.54 6.46
N VAL A 147 -1.08 -3.64 5.16
CA VAL A 147 -0.12 -3.95 4.10
C VAL A 147 -0.11 -2.91 2.98
N ALA A 148 1.07 -2.64 2.43
CA ALA A 148 1.25 -1.90 1.17
C ALA A 148 1.64 -2.88 0.06
N ILE A 149 0.85 -2.95 -1.01
CA ILE A 149 1.15 -3.79 -2.19
C ILE A 149 1.63 -2.91 -3.34
N VAL A 150 2.82 -3.19 -3.86
CA VAL A 150 3.37 -2.52 -5.04
C VAL A 150 3.33 -3.46 -6.23
N MET A 151 2.60 -3.08 -7.28
CA MET A 151 2.54 -3.78 -8.56
C MET A 151 3.47 -3.09 -9.57
N ALA A 152 4.59 -3.73 -9.90
CA ALA A 152 5.62 -3.21 -10.80
C ALA A 152 5.71 -4.05 -12.08
N PRO A 153 4.78 -3.88 -13.05
CA PRO A 153 4.66 -4.78 -14.21
C PRO A 153 5.90 -4.83 -15.11
N THR A 154 6.70 -3.76 -15.14
CA THR A 154 7.93 -3.64 -15.95
C THR A 154 9.20 -4.13 -15.23
N ASP A 155 9.15 -4.36 -13.92
CA ASP A 155 10.29 -4.87 -13.17
C ASP A 155 10.52 -6.36 -13.51
N SER A 156 11.65 -6.64 -14.17
CA SER A 156 12.01 -7.99 -14.60
C SER A 156 12.40 -8.91 -13.46
N ARG A 157 12.78 -8.37 -12.29
CA ARG A 157 13.19 -9.14 -11.11
C ARG A 157 12.01 -9.41 -10.18
N LYS A 158 11.15 -8.42 -9.97
CA LYS A 158 10.06 -8.51 -8.99
C LYS A 158 8.85 -7.71 -9.41
N LYS A 159 7.81 -8.39 -9.91
CA LYS A 159 6.59 -7.76 -10.41
C LYS A 159 5.59 -7.34 -9.32
N CYS A 160 5.72 -7.89 -8.12
CA CYS A 160 4.82 -7.61 -7.00
C CYS A 160 5.60 -7.70 -5.68
N GLY A 161 5.30 -6.80 -4.76
CA GLY A 161 5.86 -6.79 -3.42
C GLY A 161 4.79 -6.39 -2.42
N ILE A 162 4.77 -7.09 -1.28
CA ILE A 162 3.83 -6.86 -0.19
C ILE A 162 4.67 -6.48 1.02
N PHE A 163 4.50 -5.25 1.48
CA PHE A 163 5.39 -4.59 2.41
C PHE A 163 4.65 -4.06 3.65
N ARG A 164 5.41 -3.94 4.74
CA ARG A 164 5.04 -3.23 5.96
C ARG A 164 6.23 -2.43 6.46
N LEU A 165 6.00 -1.43 7.31
CA LEU A 165 7.10 -0.81 8.04
C LEU A 165 7.61 -1.75 9.12
N THR A 166 8.93 -1.75 9.31
CA THR A 166 9.57 -2.43 10.43
C THR A 166 9.07 -1.83 11.74
N THR A 167 8.84 -2.68 12.74
CA THR A 167 8.24 -2.27 14.02
C THR A 167 9.16 -2.68 15.17
N PRO A 168 9.45 -1.78 16.14
CA PRO A 168 9.00 -0.39 16.20
C PRO A 168 9.80 0.59 15.35
N ALA A 169 11.04 0.24 14.95
CA ALA A 169 12.03 1.20 14.46
C ALA A 169 11.60 2.04 13.24
N GLY A 170 11.09 1.41 12.18
CA GLY A 170 10.65 2.12 10.97
C GLY A 170 9.44 3.01 11.23
N LEU A 171 8.43 2.46 11.91
CA LEU A 171 7.22 3.21 12.26
C LEU A 171 7.54 4.45 13.11
N GLU A 172 8.32 4.29 14.17
CA GLU A 172 8.72 5.39 15.05
C GLU A 172 9.56 6.46 14.34
N HIS A 173 10.42 6.05 13.40
CA HIS A 173 11.21 6.99 12.62
C HIS A 173 10.30 7.89 11.77
N VAL A 174 9.37 7.28 11.04
CA VAL A 174 8.48 7.99 10.13
C VAL A 174 7.50 8.89 10.89
N GLN A 175 6.99 8.45 12.03
CA GLN A 175 6.13 9.25 12.92
C GLN A 175 6.82 10.53 13.44
N ARG A 176 8.15 10.53 13.60
CA ARG A 176 8.93 11.70 14.03
C ARG A 176 9.45 12.54 12.86
N CYS A 177 9.23 12.11 11.62
CA CYS A 177 9.75 12.77 10.43
C CYS A 177 8.93 14.02 10.09
N THR A 178 9.62 15.17 9.94
CA THR A 178 9.00 16.46 9.60
C THR A 178 9.14 16.84 8.14
N TYR A 179 9.92 16.09 7.35
CA TYR A 179 10.11 16.35 5.93
C TYR A 179 8.84 16.09 5.14
N ARG A 180 8.75 16.68 3.94
CA ARG A 180 7.63 16.51 3.02
C ARG A 180 8.07 16.11 1.63
N GLY A 181 7.29 15.25 0.97
CA GLY A 181 7.58 14.78 -0.38
C GLY A 181 8.66 13.71 -0.44
N PHE A 182 9.42 13.71 -1.53
CA PHE A 182 10.56 12.82 -1.68
C PHE A 182 11.73 13.27 -0.81
N HIS A 183 12.29 12.36 0.00
CA HIS A 183 13.49 12.64 0.80
C HIS A 183 14.27 11.40 1.18
N ALA A 184 15.60 11.55 1.26
CA ALA A 184 16.54 10.46 1.51
C ALA A 184 16.53 9.90 2.94
N SER A 185 15.87 10.59 3.89
CA SER A 185 15.79 10.06 5.26
C SER A 185 14.97 8.78 5.32
N CYS A 186 14.08 8.52 4.35
CA CYS A 186 13.35 7.27 4.23
C CYS A 186 14.08 6.31 3.27
N ASN A 187 14.49 5.14 3.78
CA ASN A 187 15.25 4.16 3.01
C ASN A 187 14.70 2.73 3.20
N SER A 188 15.31 1.75 2.52
CA SER A 188 14.86 0.36 2.54
C SER A 188 15.00 -0.36 3.88
N GLU A 189 15.73 0.19 4.86
CA GLU A 189 15.82 -0.41 6.19
C GLU A 189 14.55 -0.18 7.02
N MET A 190 13.71 0.77 6.60
CA MET A 190 12.48 1.17 7.29
C MET A 190 11.32 0.21 7.06
N TYR A 191 11.36 -0.57 5.98
CA TYR A 191 10.29 -1.49 5.63
C TYR A 191 10.83 -2.90 5.36
N GLU A 192 9.92 -3.86 5.37
CA GLU A 192 10.22 -5.27 5.20
C GLU A 192 9.09 -5.96 4.43
N LEU A 193 9.33 -7.19 3.99
CA LEU A 193 8.28 -8.01 3.37
C LEU A 193 7.32 -8.54 4.44
N CYS A 194 6.03 -8.54 4.13
CA CYS A 194 5.01 -9.03 5.06
C CYS A 194 5.06 -10.56 5.20
N GLY A 195 5.55 -11.04 6.35
CA GLY A 195 5.54 -12.48 6.69
C GLY A 195 4.21 -13.02 7.21
N HIS A 196 3.23 -12.16 7.50
CA HIS A 196 1.88 -12.52 7.99
C HIS A 196 0.83 -12.61 6.87
N VAL A 197 1.25 -12.49 5.60
CA VAL A 197 0.34 -12.50 4.44
C VAL A 197 0.30 -13.86 3.77
N TYR A 198 -0.90 -14.33 3.46
CA TYR A 198 -1.15 -15.57 2.73
C TYR A 198 -1.90 -15.30 1.44
N LEU A 199 -1.30 -15.71 0.33
CA LEU A 199 -1.91 -15.58 -1.00
C LEU A 199 -2.79 -16.78 -1.30
N ASN A 200 -4.05 -16.52 -1.63
CA ASN A 200 -5.01 -17.54 -2.04
C ASN A 200 -5.51 -17.26 -3.47
N PRO A 201 -5.16 -18.09 -4.47
CA PRO A 201 -5.60 -17.86 -5.85
C PRO A 201 -7.10 -18.05 -6.05
N ASN A 202 -7.78 -18.74 -5.14
CA ASN A 202 -9.20 -19.09 -5.24
C ASN A 202 -10.10 -18.27 -4.31
N ALA A 203 -9.53 -17.31 -3.58
CA ALA A 203 -10.32 -16.45 -2.70
C ALA A 203 -11.23 -15.55 -3.54
N LYS A 204 -12.52 -15.54 -3.20
CA LYS A 204 -13.49 -14.63 -3.81
C LYS A 204 -13.25 -13.22 -3.29
N HIS A 205 -13.42 -12.24 -4.17
CA HIS A 205 -13.40 -10.83 -3.83
C HIS A 205 -14.41 -10.06 -4.68
N GLU A 206 -14.76 -8.88 -4.22
CA GLU A 206 -15.57 -7.89 -4.93
C GLU A 206 -14.68 -6.69 -5.33
N VAL A 207 -15.10 -5.96 -6.37
CA VAL A 207 -14.49 -4.69 -6.75
C VAL A 207 -15.55 -3.60 -6.69
N ILE A 208 -15.24 -2.49 -6.02
CA ILE A 208 -16.03 -1.27 -5.99
C ILE A 208 -15.25 -0.21 -6.75
N ASP A 209 -15.69 0.13 -7.96
CA ASP A 209 -15.09 1.19 -8.76
C ASP A 209 -15.83 2.51 -8.51
N LEU A 210 -15.14 3.50 -7.95
CA LEU A 210 -15.68 4.81 -7.60
C LEU A 210 -15.19 5.93 -8.53
N ARG A 211 -14.38 5.63 -9.55
CA ARG A 211 -13.72 6.63 -10.40
C ARG A 211 -14.67 7.52 -11.21
#